data_AF-A0A317WKS8-F1
#
_entry.id   AF-A0A317WKS8-F1
#
_cell.length_a   1.000
_cell.length_b   1.000
_cell.length_c   1.000
_cell.angle_alpha   90.00
_cell.angle_beta   90.00
_cell.angle_gamma   90.00
#
_symmetry.space_group_name_H-M   'P 1'
#
loop_
_entity.id
_entity.type
_entity.pdbx_description
1 polymer ?
#
loop_
_entity_poly.entity_id
_entity_poly.type
_entity_poly.pdbx_seq_one_letter_code
_entity_poly.pdbx_strand_id
1 'polypeptide(L)'
;MRACPRASPSVQGHPSYNVSRNRHQIFTTFAEYDENYIRFLNDDPFPAGAPRPFLKMHEFGPWETTNRTDMKQVGSILLAIALRAHADAQ
;
A
#
# COMPACT_ATOMS: atom_id res chain seq x y z
N MET A 1 -17.33 -10.37 26.99
CA MET A 1 -16.88 -9.86 25.68
C MET A 1 -15.81 -10.82 25.16
N ARG A 2 -16.08 -11.57 24.09
CA ARG A 2 -15.08 -12.44 23.45
C ARG A 2 -14.40 -11.63 22.35
N ALA A 3 -13.09 -11.45 22.46
CA ALA A 3 -12.29 -10.87 21.38
C ALA A 3 -12.31 -11.83 20.18
N CYS A 4 -12.66 -11.32 19.00
CA CYS A 4 -12.45 -12.03 17.75
C CYS A 4 -10.95 -12.20 17.53
N PRO A 5 -10.44 -13.40 17.24
CA PRO A 5 -9.05 -13.55 16.84
C PRO A 5 -8.90 -12.91 15.46
N ARG A 6 -8.13 -11.83 15.38
CA ARG A 6 -7.71 -11.24 14.11
C ARG A 6 -6.76 -12.25 13.47
N ALA A 7 -7.24 -12.97 12.46
CA ALA A 7 -6.39 -13.77 11.60
C ALA A 7 -5.23 -12.86 11.15
N SER A 8 -4.01 -13.22 11.51
CA SER A 8 -2.81 -12.61 10.95
C SER A 8 -2.55 -13.35 9.65
N PRO A 9 -2.83 -12.76 8.47
CA PRO A 9 -2.24 -13.29 7.27
C PRO A 9 -0.76 -12.97 7.39
N SER A 10 0.08 -13.97 7.19
CA SER A 10 1.51 -13.80 6.95
C SER A 10 1.67 -12.70 5.90
N VAL A 11 2.02 -11.48 6.32
CA VAL A 11 2.28 -10.36 5.42
C VAL A 11 3.65 -10.63 4.83
N GLN A 12 3.70 -11.56 3.89
CA GLN A 12 4.75 -11.60 2.89
C GLN A 12 4.77 -10.20 2.28
N GLY A 13 5.93 -9.53 2.26
CA GLY A 13 6.07 -8.08 2.02
C GLY A 13 5.54 -7.59 0.66
N HIS A 14 4.22 -7.60 0.49
CA HIS A 14 3.54 -7.14 -0.69
C HIS A 14 3.31 -5.63 -0.53
N PRO A 15 3.78 -4.82 -1.51
CA PRO A 15 3.52 -3.39 -1.52
C PRO A 15 2.02 -3.13 -1.38
N SER A 16 1.63 -2.33 -0.39
CA SER A 16 0.21 -1.97 -0.23
C SER A 16 -0.13 -0.84 -1.18
N TYR A 17 -1.18 -1.03 -1.99
CA TYR A 17 -1.66 -0.06 -2.95
C TYR A 17 -2.93 0.62 -2.43
N ASN A 18 -2.94 1.95 -2.36
CA ASN A 18 -4.09 2.74 -1.95
C ASN A 18 -4.47 3.75 -3.04
N VAL A 19 -5.77 3.92 -3.29
CA VAL A 19 -6.32 4.94 -4.19
C VAL A 19 -7.24 5.82 -3.37
N SER A 20 -6.93 7.11 -3.31
CA SER A 20 -7.78 8.09 -2.65
C SER A 20 -8.32 9.11 -3.65
N ARG A 21 -9.51 9.65 -3.36
CA ARG A 21 -10.14 10.69 -4.15
C ARG A 21 -10.45 11.90 -3.27
N ASN A 22 -10.09 13.08 -3.74
CA ASN A 22 -10.55 14.35 -3.17
C ASN A 22 -11.26 15.18 -4.25
N ARG A 23 -12.58 15.34 -4.14
CA ARG A 23 -13.46 15.97 -5.16
C ARG A 23 -13.17 15.43 -6.57
N HIS A 24 -12.45 16.20 -7.38
CA HIS A 24 -12.12 15.89 -8.76
C HIS A 24 -10.72 15.30 -8.92
N GLN A 25 -9.96 15.11 -7.85
CA GLN A 25 -8.59 14.64 -7.90
C GLN A 25 -8.47 13.20 -7.42
N ILE A 26 -7.73 12.40 -8.16
CA ILE A 26 -7.30 11.05 -7.75
C ILE A 26 -5.83 11.15 -7.32
N PHE A 27 -5.53 10.50 -6.20
CA PHE A 27 -4.18 10.26 -5.72
C PHE A 27 -3.98 8.76 -5.57
N THR A 28 -2.80 8.30 -5.95
CA THR A 28 -2.41 6.90 -5.84
C THR A 28 -1.21 6.83 -4.91
N THR A 29 -1.30 6.00 -3.87
CA THR A 29 -0.25 5.87 -2.86
C THR A 29 0.23 4.42 -2.75
N PHE A 30 1.53 4.22 -2.87
CA PHE A 30 2.19 2.92 -2.63
C PHE A 30 2.87 2.96 -1.27
N ALA A 31 2.54 2.01 -0.41
CA ALA A 31 3.18 1.87 0.87
C ALA A 31 4.26 0.78 0.79
N GLU A 32 5.49 1.18 1.06
CA GLU A 32 6.65 0.31 1.18
C GLU A 32 7.01 0.21 2.67
N TYR A 33 7.08 -1.03 3.15
CA TYR A 33 7.50 -1.34 4.51
C TYR A 33 8.41 -2.57 4.48
N ASP A 34 9.36 -2.58 5.40
CA ASP A 34 10.32 -3.67 5.55
C ASP A 34 9.91 -4.61 6.69
N GLU A 35 10.65 -5.71 6.83
CA GLU A 35 10.42 -6.67 7.91
C GLU A 35 10.59 -6.04 9.30
N ASN A 36 11.42 -5.00 9.41
CA ASN A 36 11.56 -4.26 10.67
C ASN A 36 10.26 -3.52 11.01
N TYR A 37 9.58 -2.92 10.04
CA TYR A 37 8.28 -2.31 10.29
C TYR A 37 7.24 -3.35 10.74
N ILE A 38 7.25 -4.55 10.16
CA ILE A 38 6.36 -5.64 10.58
C ILE A 38 6.65 -6.07 12.02
N ARG A 39 7.93 -6.28 12.36
CA ARG A 39 8.38 -6.62 13.72
C ARG A 39 7.99 -5.55 14.73
N PHE A 40 8.07 -4.28 14.35
CA PHE A 40 7.65 -3.17 15.21
C PHE A 40 6.15 -3.20 15.48
N LEU A 41 5.33 -3.51 14.47
CA LEU A 41 3.88 -3.65 14.65
C LEU A 41 3.49 -4.85 15.53
N ASN A 42 4.34 -5.88 15.59
CA ASN A 42 4.11 -7.09 16.38
C ASN A 42 4.69 -7.03 17.81
N ASP A 43 5.23 -5.87 18.23
CA ASP A 43 5.93 -5.70 19.51
C ASP A 43 7.12 -6.66 19.70
N ASP A 44 7.75 -7.11 18.61
CA ASP A 44 8.89 -8.01 18.68
C ASP A 44 10.15 -7.30 19.25
N PRO A 45 11.03 -8.02 19.97
CA PRO A 45 12.26 -7.43 20.49
C PRO A 45 13.15 -6.87 19.36
N PHE A 46 13.54 -5.60 19.48
CA PHE A 46 14.48 -4.94 18.57
C PHE A 46 15.90 -4.94 19.12
N PRO A 47 16.93 -5.10 18.27
CA PRO A 47 18.31 -4.89 18.69
C PRO A 47 18.49 -3.48 19.23
N ALA A 48 19.16 -3.36 20.38
CA ALA A 48 19.49 -2.05 20.96
C ALA A 48 20.34 -1.23 19.95
N GLY A 49 19.85 -0.06 19.56
CA GLY A 49 20.52 0.82 18.60
C GLY A 49 20.09 0.65 17.13
N ALA A 50 19.15 -0.26 16.83
CA ALA A 50 18.57 -0.33 15.48
C ALA A 50 17.79 0.97 15.17
N PRO A 51 17.86 1.50 13.92
CA PRO A 51 17.04 2.62 13.51
C PRO A 51 15.55 2.25 13.63
N ARG A 52 14.71 3.23 14.00
CA ARG A 52 13.26 3.01 14.07
C ARG A 52 12.75 2.65 12.67
N PRO A 53 11.97 1.57 12.52
CA PRO A 53 11.38 1.27 11.24
C PRO A 53 10.26 2.28 10.93
N PHE A 54 10.25 2.79 9.70
CA PHE A 54 9.24 3.74 9.23
C PHE A 54 8.57 3.20 7.97
N LEU A 55 7.25 3.32 7.92
CA LEU A 55 6.47 3.15 6.70
C LEU A 55 6.81 4.28 5.72
N LYS A 56 7.18 3.94 4.49
CA LYS A 56 7.35 4.91 3.41
C LYS A 56 6.13 4.90 2.51
N MET A 57 5.54 6.07 2.28
CA MET A 57 4.38 6.23 1.42
C MET A 57 4.75 7.07 0.20
N HIS A 58 4.67 6.47 -0.98
CA HIS A 58 4.92 7.12 -2.26
C HIS A 58 3.59 7.54 -2.88
N GLU A 59 3.30 8.84 -2.86
CA GLU A 59 2.08 9.40 -3.44
C GLU A 59 2.33 9.94 -4.86
N PHE A 60 1.38 9.68 -5.75
CA PHE A 60 1.37 10.12 -7.14
C PHE A 60 0.04 10.79 -7.47
N GLY A 61 0.09 11.81 -8.32
CA GLY A 61 -1.04 12.66 -8.71
C GLY A 61 -0.66 14.14 -8.68
N PRO A 62 -1.65 15.05 -8.70
CA PRO A 62 -3.09 14.81 -8.80
C PRO A 62 -3.54 14.51 -10.25
N TRP A 63 -4.49 13.58 -10.41
CA TRP A 63 -5.19 13.35 -11.69
C TRP A 63 -6.62 13.87 -11.63
N GLU A 64 -7.03 14.66 -12.63
CA GLU A 64 -8.38 15.24 -12.66
C GLU A 64 -9.40 14.27 -13.30
N THR A 65 -10.44 13.94 -12.54
CA THR A 65 -11.53 13.04 -12.94
C THR A 65 -12.36 13.56 -14.11
N THR A 66 -12.39 14.88 -14.32
CA THR A 66 -13.05 15.52 -15.45
C THR A 66 -12.18 15.54 -16.70
N ASN A 67 -10.88 15.21 -16.58
CA ASN A 67 -9.95 15.16 -17.69
C ASN A 67 -9.85 13.72 -18.23
N ARG A 68 -10.23 13.54 -19.50
CA ARG A 68 -10.20 12.24 -20.18
C ARG A 68 -8.80 11.63 -20.25
N THR A 69 -7.78 12.45 -20.47
CA THR A 69 -6.38 11.99 -20.58
C THR A 69 -5.89 11.46 -19.24
N ASP A 70 -6.18 12.18 -18.16
CA ASP A 70 -5.82 11.79 -16.80
C ASP A 70 -6.51 10.48 -16.42
N MET A 71 -7.82 10.35 -16.72
CA MET A 71 -8.56 9.12 -16.46
C MET A 71 -8.08 7.93 -17.30
N LYS A 72 -7.60 8.17 -18.53
CA LYS A 72 -6.95 7.12 -19.33
C LYS A 72 -5.66 6.64 -18.66
N GLN A 73 -4.83 7.56 -18.17
CA GLN A 73 -3.58 7.23 -17.49
C GLN A 73 -3.83 6.46 -16.19
N VAL A 74 -4.74 6.94 -15.34
CA VAL A 74 -5.14 6.25 -14.11
C VAL A 74 -5.67 4.84 -14.41
N GLY A 75 -6.54 4.71 -15.42
CA GLY A 75 -7.07 3.41 -15.85
C GLY A 75 -5.97 2.45 -16.29
N SER A 76 -4.97 2.93 -17.06
CA SER A 76 -3.82 2.11 -17.46
C SER A 76 -2.95 1.68 -16.29
N ILE A 77 -2.70 2.56 -15.32
CA ILE A 77 -1.93 2.23 -14.11
C ILE A 77 -2.66 1.16 -13.30
N LEU A 78 -3.96 1.35 -13.04
CA LEU A 78 -4.78 0.39 -12.29
C LEU A 78 -4.82 -0.97 -12.97
N LEU A 79 -4.98 -1.00 -14.30
CA LEU A 79 -4.98 -2.23 -15.07
C LEU A 79 -3.64 -2.97 -14.96
N ALA A 80 -2.52 -2.25 -15.09
CA ALA A 80 -1.19 -2.84 -14.97
C ALA A 80 -0.96 -3.46 -13.57
N ILE A 81 -1.40 -2.78 -12.51
CA ILE A 81 -1.31 -3.29 -11.14
C ILE A 81 -2.19 -4.52 -10.96
N ALA A 82 -3.43 -4.50 -11.46
CA ALA A 82 -4.33 -5.65 -11.38
C ALA A 82 -3.77 -6.88 -12.11
N LEU A 83 -3.19 -6.69 -13.30
CA LEU A 83 -2.54 -7.77 -14.05
C LEU A 83 -1.32 -8.32 -13.31
N ARG A 84 -0.50 -7.45 -12.71
CA ARG A 84 0.66 -7.88 -11.92
C ARG A 84 0.23 -8.67 -10.68
N ALA A 85 -0.75 -8.16 -9.93
CA ALA A 85 -1.28 -8.84 -8.75
C ALA A 85 -1.92 -10.19 -9.10
N HIS A 86 -2.59 -10.29 -10.26
CA HIS A 86 -3.13 -11.57 -10.74
C HIS A 86 -2.01 -12.58 -11.05
N ALA A 87 -0.93 -12.13 -11.70
CA ALA A 87 0.22 -12.99 -11.99
C ALA A 87 0.96 -13.44 -10.73
N ASP A 88 1.11 -12.56 -9.72
CA ASP A 88 1.78 -12.89 -8.45
C ASP A 88 0.93 -13.83 -7.54
N ALA A 89 -0.37 -13.97 -7.81
CA ALA A 89 -1.29 -14.83 -7.05
C ALA A 89 -1.39 -16.28 -7.60
N GLN A 90 -0.76 -16.58 -8.73
CA GLN A 90 -0.68 -17.91 -9.32
C GLN A 90 0.60 -18.64 -8.90
#